data_AF-A0A367RS18-F1
#
_entry.id   AF-A0A367RS18-F1
#
_cell.length_a   1.000
_cell.length_b   1.000
_cell.length_c   1.000
_cell.angle_alpha   90.00
_cell.angle_beta   90.00
_cell.angle_gamma   90.00
#
_symmetry.space_group_name_H-M   'P 1'
#
loop_
_entity.id
_entity.type
_entity.pdbx_description
1 polymer ?
#
loop_
_entity_poly.entity_id
_entity_poly.type
_entity_poly.pdbx_seq_one_letter_code
_entity_poly.pdbx_strand_id
1 'polypeptide(L)'
;MIAIYPGSFDPITLGHLDIIQRGSRLFEQVIVAVLRNPNKVPLFTVQQRLEQIRLATRHLPNVEADSFDGLTVNYAQERQAQVLLRGLRAISDFEVELQMAHTNKTISTQIETVFLATSNEYSFLSSSVVKEIARFGGSVDHLVPPHIALDIYKCYNHNSPTPNPIKTEAIPPLQNIPTDLEA
;
A
#
# COMPACT_ATOMS: atom_id res chain seq x y z
N MET A 1 -10.00 15.30 13.03
CA MET A 1 -8.73 14.64 13.42
C MET A 1 -7.88 14.32 12.19
N ILE A 2 -6.59 14.67 12.25
CA ILE A 2 -5.59 14.42 11.20
C ILE A 2 -4.94 13.05 11.43
N ALA A 3 -4.85 12.23 10.38
CA ALA A 3 -4.12 10.96 10.38
C ALA A 3 -2.90 11.02 9.46
N ILE A 4 -1.78 10.48 9.93
CA ILE A 4 -0.59 10.23 9.11
C ILE A 4 -0.64 8.77 8.66
N TYR A 5 -0.56 8.52 7.35
CA TYR A 5 -0.29 7.20 6.80
C TYR A 5 1.17 7.12 6.35
N PRO A 6 2.09 6.71 7.24
CA PRO A 6 3.51 6.65 6.93
C PRO A 6 3.83 5.40 6.10
N GLY A 7 4.82 5.49 5.21
CA GLY A 7 5.29 4.34 4.44
C GLY A 7 6.45 4.69 3.51
N SER A 8 7.08 3.66 2.94
CA SER A 8 8.10 3.90 1.90
C SER A 8 7.46 4.19 0.55
N PHE A 9 6.29 3.63 0.24
CA PHE A 9 5.55 3.84 -1.01
C PHE A 9 6.43 3.75 -2.26
N ASP A 10 7.20 2.67 -2.41
CA ASP A 10 8.22 2.51 -3.45
C ASP A 10 7.95 1.29 -4.35
N PRO A 11 6.95 1.36 -5.25
CA PRO A 11 6.00 2.46 -5.44
C PRO A 11 4.74 2.32 -4.57
N ILE A 12 3.86 3.32 -4.59
CA ILE A 12 2.48 3.18 -4.11
C ILE A 12 1.72 2.14 -4.98
N THR A 13 0.84 1.37 -4.35
CA THR A 13 0.11 0.24 -4.99
C THR A 13 -1.39 0.35 -4.77
N LEU A 14 -2.19 -0.46 -5.45
CA LEU A 14 -3.65 -0.50 -5.23
C LEU A 14 -4.01 -0.85 -3.77
N GLY A 15 -3.22 -1.69 -3.11
CA GLY A 15 -3.40 -1.99 -1.69
C GLY A 15 -3.18 -0.79 -0.77
N HIS A 16 -2.22 0.08 -1.08
CA HIS A 16 -2.05 1.34 -0.35
C HIS A 16 -3.23 2.30 -0.61
N LEU A 17 -3.71 2.35 -1.85
CA LEU A 17 -4.84 3.22 -2.23
C LEU A 17 -6.15 2.80 -1.57
N ASP A 18 -6.39 1.51 -1.34
CA ASP A 18 -7.51 1.02 -0.53
C ASP A 18 -7.49 1.64 0.87
N ILE A 19 -6.33 1.59 1.54
CA ILE A 19 -6.16 2.17 2.89
C ILE A 19 -6.31 3.68 2.88
N ILE A 20 -5.74 4.38 1.89
CA ILE A 20 -5.86 5.84 1.75
C ILE A 20 -7.31 6.24 1.54
N GLN A 21 -8.02 5.56 0.62
CA GLN A 21 -9.39 5.88 0.30
C GLN A 21 -10.33 5.62 1.49
N ARG A 22 -10.13 4.50 2.20
CA ARG A 22 -10.90 4.20 3.41
C ARG A 22 -10.56 5.16 4.55
N GLY A 23 -9.29 5.46 4.76
CA GLY A 23 -8.82 6.46 5.72
C GLY A 23 -9.43 7.84 5.46
N SER A 24 -9.51 8.26 4.19
CA SER A 24 -10.10 9.55 3.79
C SER A 24 -11.58 9.70 4.15
N ARG A 25 -12.29 8.59 4.39
CA ARG A 25 -13.70 8.59 4.86
C ARG A 25 -13.82 8.64 6.37
N LEU A 26 -12.74 8.31 7.09
CA LEU A 26 -12.71 8.21 8.56
C LEU A 26 -12.09 9.43 9.23
N PHE A 27 -11.22 10.15 8.52
CA PHE A 27 -10.46 11.29 9.05
C PHE A 27 -10.75 12.56 8.26
N GLU A 28 -10.66 13.71 8.93
CA GLU A 28 -10.83 15.02 8.30
C GLU A 28 -9.71 15.27 7.27
N GLN A 29 -8.51 14.78 7.54
CA GLN A 29 -7.35 14.87 6.66
C GLN A 29 -6.47 13.62 6.81
N VAL A 30 -6.00 13.09 5.69
CA VAL A 30 -5.02 12.00 5.65
C VAL A 30 -3.76 12.50 4.96
N ILE A 31 -2.64 12.48 5.68
CA ILE A 31 -1.33 12.81 5.14
C ILE A 31 -0.60 11.51 4.84
N VAL A 32 -0.41 11.21 3.56
CA VAL A 32 0.38 10.07 3.08
C VAL A 32 1.84 10.48 3.13
N ALA A 33 2.55 9.99 4.16
CA ALA A 33 3.87 10.49 4.53
C ALA A 33 4.97 9.54 4.07
N VAL A 34 5.72 9.95 3.06
CA VAL A 34 6.86 9.19 2.51
C VAL A 34 8.04 9.28 3.48
N LEU A 35 8.38 8.16 4.11
CA LEU A 35 9.56 8.05 4.94
C LEU A 35 10.81 7.92 4.06
N ARG A 36 11.82 8.76 4.32
CA ARG A 36 13.17 8.54 3.82
C ARG A 36 13.88 7.52 4.71
N ASN A 37 14.14 6.34 4.16
CA ASN A 37 14.95 5.33 4.82
C ASN A 37 16.38 5.36 4.26
N PRO A 38 17.40 5.82 5.01
CA PRO A 38 18.78 5.88 4.51
C PRO A 38 19.40 4.49 4.29
N ASN A 39 18.83 3.43 4.89
CA ASN A 39 19.34 2.06 4.80
C ASN A 39 18.78 1.28 3.61
N LYS A 40 17.90 1.88 2.79
CA LYS A 40 17.31 1.23 1.61
C LYS A 40 17.60 2.05 0.37
N VAL A 41 17.90 1.37 -0.74
CA VAL A 41 17.98 1.98 -2.07
C VAL A 41 16.58 1.88 -2.69
N PRO A 42 15.81 2.98 -2.78
CA PRO A 42 14.49 2.95 -3.39
C PRO A 42 14.61 2.89 -4.92
N LEU A 43 13.59 2.32 -5.58
CA LEU A 43 13.48 2.38 -7.04
C LEU A 43 13.17 3.81 -7.51
N PHE A 44 12.33 4.50 -6.74
CA PHE A 44 11.91 5.87 -7.01
C PHE A 44 12.46 6.85 -5.97
N THR A 45 12.93 8.00 -6.44
CA THR A 45 13.29 9.12 -5.55
C THR A 45 12.09 9.55 -4.70
N VAL A 46 12.34 10.23 -3.57
CA VAL A 46 11.25 10.78 -2.73
C VAL A 46 10.29 11.63 -3.57
N GLN A 47 10.82 12.48 -4.45
CA GLN A 47 10.00 13.37 -5.29
C GLN A 47 9.12 12.59 -6.28
N GLN A 48 9.65 11.54 -6.91
CA GLN A 48 8.86 10.67 -7.79
C GLN A 48 7.74 9.96 -7.01
N ARG A 49 8.03 9.47 -5.79
CA ARG A 49 7.01 8.82 -4.95
C ARG A 49 5.91 9.78 -4.52
N LEU A 50 6.27 11.01 -4.14
CA LEU A 50 5.29 12.06 -3.82
C LEU A 50 4.40 12.37 -5.03
N GLU A 51 4.98 12.49 -6.22
CA GLU A 51 4.20 12.76 -7.43
C GLU A 51 3.26 11.60 -7.79
N GLN A 52 3.73 10.36 -7.67
CA GLN A 52 2.91 9.16 -7.86
C GLN A 52 1.70 9.16 -6.91
N ILE A 53 1.91 9.51 -5.63
CA ILE A 53 0.84 9.62 -4.64
C ILE A 53 -0.12 10.74 -5.04
N ARG A 54 0.36 11.96 -5.29
CA ARG A 54 -0.49 13.12 -5.67
C ARG A 54 -1.39 12.80 -6.85
N LEU A 55 -0.83 12.21 -7.91
CA LEU A 55 -1.60 11.84 -9.10
C LEU A 55 -2.63 10.73 -8.79
N ALA A 56 -2.25 9.74 -8.00
CA ALA A 56 -3.14 8.64 -7.63
C ALA A 56 -4.28 9.09 -6.68
N THR A 57 -4.05 10.11 -5.86
CA THR A 57 -5.01 10.57 -4.84
C THR A 57 -5.68 11.89 -5.18
N ARG A 58 -5.45 12.49 -6.36
CA ARG A 58 -6.00 13.80 -6.78
C ARG A 58 -7.52 13.96 -6.66
N HIS A 59 -8.24 12.84 -6.67
CA HIS A 59 -9.70 12.80 -6.56
C HIS A 59 -10.20 12.83 -5.11
N LEU A 60 -9.30 12.77 -4.13
CA LEU A 60 -9.58 12.81 -2.69
C LEU A 60 -9.13 14.17 -2.14
N PRO A 61 -10.05 15.13 -1.92
CA PRO A 61 -9.69 16.51 -1.58
C PRO A 61 -9.04 16.67 -0.20
N ASN A 62 -9.19 15.68 0.67
CA ASN A 62 -8.65 15.66 2.03
C ASN A 62 -7.40 14.77 2.17
N VAL A 63 -6.77 14.41 1.05
CA VAL A 63 -5.52 13.63 1.06
C VAL A 63 -4.36 14.50 0.61
N GLU A 64 -3.32 14.56 1.43
CA GLU A 64 -2.07 15.26 1.17
C GLU A 64 -0.93 14.27 1.03
N ALA A 65 0.03 14.54 0.14
CA ALA A 65 1.27 13.79 0.02
C ALA A 65 2.43 14.64 0.52
N ASP A 66 3.14 14.14 1.53
CA ASP A 66 4.28 14.82 2.14
C ASP A 66 5.40 13.81 2.45
N SER A 67 6.58 14.29 2.79
CA SER A 67 7.73 13.46 3.14
C SER A 67 8.41 13.97 4.39
N PHE A 68 9.02 13.07 5.14
CA PHE A 68 9.75 13.44 6.34
C PHE A 68 10.99 12.57 6.54
N ASP A 69 11.88 13.11 7.35
CA ASP A 69 13.08 12.45 7.86
C ASP A 69 12.95 12.29 9.39
N GLY A 70 13.51 11.23 9.96
CA GLY A 70 13.48 10.99 11.40
C GLY A 70 12.29 10.16 11.88
N LEU A 71 11.84 10.41 13.12
CA LEU A 71 10.82 9.60 13.79
C LEU A 71 9.41 9.99 13.34
N THR A 72 8.62 9.00 12.93
CA THR A 72 7.22 9.18 12.50
C THR A 72 6.36 9.88 13.55
N VAL A 73 6.58 9.59 14.83
CA VAL A 73 5.85 10.23 15.93
C VAL A 73 6.17 11.72 16.07
N ASN A 74 7.40 12.13 15.80
CA ASN A 74 7.78 13.54 15.84
C ASN A 74 7.13 14.29 14.68
N TYR A 75 7.19 13.72 13.48
CA TYR A 75 6.50 14.28 12.31
C TYR A 75 4.98 14.38 12.54
N ALA A 76 4.36 13.38 13.16
CA ALA A 76 2.95 13.45 13.53
C ALA A 76 2.68 14.61 14.50
N GLN A 77 3.54 14.87 15.49
CA GLN A 77 3.42 16.03 16.38
C GLN A 77 3.56 17.37 15.64
N GLU A 78 4.55 17.49 14.73
CA GLU A 78 4.76 18.67 13.89
C GLU A 78 3.53 19.00 13.04
N ARG A 79 2.85 17.97 12.54
CA ARG A 79 1.60 18.08 11.77
C ARG A 79 0.34 18.14 12.64
N GLN A 80 0.48 18.17 13.96
CA GLN A 80 -0.62 18.14 14.93
C GLN A 80 -1.57 16.94 14.72
N ALA A 81 -1.04 15.84 14.19
CA ALA A 81 -1.77 14.61 13.95
C ALA A 81 -1.85 13.78 15.23
N GLN A 82 -3.00 13.11 15.38
CA GLN A 82 -3.31 12.31 16.57
C GLN A 82 -3.30 10.82 16.26
N VAL A 83 -3.26 10.44 14.98
CA VAL A 83 -3.38 9.06 14.52
C VAL A 83 -2.27 8.71 13.54
N LEU A 84 -1.63 7.57 13.76
CA LEU A 84 -0.87 6.84 12.75
C LEU A 84 -1.79 5.76 12.15
N LEU A 85 -2.14 5.93 10.89
CA LEU A 85 -2.91 4.94 10.13
C LEU A 85 -1.97 3.87 9.59
N ARG A 86 -2.34 2.60 9.70
CA ARG A 86 -1.58 1.46 9.17
C ARG A 86 -2.51 0.44 8.51
N GLY A 87 -2.03 -0.21 7.46
CA GLY A 87 -2.74 -1.31 6.80
C GLY A 87 -2.21 -2.66 7.29
N LEU A 88 -3.10 -3.62 7.54
CA LEU A 88 -2.73 -5.00 7.89
C LEU A 88 -3.21 -5.95 6.79
N ARG A 89 -2.28 -6.66 6.15
CA ARG A 89 -2.61 -7.57 5.05
C ARG A 89 -2.71 -9.03 5.50
N ALA A 90 -1.84 -9.42 6.42
CA ALA A 90 -1.77 -10.76 6.96
C ALA A 90 -1.43 -10.72 8.45
N ILE A 91 -1.59 -11.87 9.12
CA ILE A 91 -1.24 -12.03 10.55
C ILE A 91 0.24 -11.68 10.79
N SER A 92 1.13 -12.00 9.85
CA SER A 92 2.55 -11.68 9.96
C SER A 92 2.84 -10.18 10.01
N ASP A 93 2.04 -9.35 9.34
CA ASP A 93 2.18 -7.90 9.43
C ASP A 93 1.76 -7.39 10.81
N PHE A 94 0.73 -8.01 11.41
CA PHE A 94 0.16 -7.57 12.69
C PHE A 94 1.18 -7.57 13.82
N GLU A 95 2.01 -8.61 13.95
CA GLU A 95 2.99 -8.68 15.03
C GLU A 95 4.02 -7.53 14.97
N VAL A 96 4.58 -7.31 13.78
CA VAL A 96 5.57 -6.24 13.55
C VAL A 96 4.93 -4.86 13.77
N GLU A 97 3.74 -4.66 13.23
CA GLU A 97 3.02 -3.39 13.31
C GLU A 97 2.52 -3.08 14.72
N LEU A 98 2.09 -4.09 15.48
CA LEU A 98 1.69 -3.95 16.88
C LEU A 98 2.88 -3.59 17.76
N GLN A 99 4.04 -4.24 17.54
CA GLN A 99 5.28 -3.88 18.23
C GLN A 99 5.67 -2.42 17.93
N MET A 100 5.58 -1.99 16.67
CA MET A 100 5.83 -0.60 16.29
C MET A 100 4.84 0.37 16.96
N ALA A 101 3.55 0.03 17.04
CA ALA A 101 2.55 0.85 17.72
C ALA A 101 2.86 1.01 19.22
N HIS A 102 3.19 -0.07 19.92
CA HIS A 102 3.61 0.01 21.32
C HIS A 102 4.88 0.84 21.50
N THR A 103 5.85 0.71 20.59
CA THR A 103 7.10 1.49 20.63
C THR A 103 6.82 2.97 20.41
N ASN A 104 5.98 3.33 19.46
CA ASN A 104 5.56 4.71 19.24
C ASN A 104 4.84 5.29 20.48
N LYS A 105 4.06 4.46 21.18
CA LYS A 105 3.34 4.86 22.40
C LYS A 105 4.27 5.18 23.58
N THR A 106 5.43 4.54 23.67
CA THR A 106 6.43 4.89 24.70
C THR A 106 7.10 6.23 24.44
N ILE A 107 7.15 6.67 23.17
CA ILE A 107 7.73 7.95 22.77
C ILE A 107 6.69 9.08 22.87
N SER A 108 5.45 8.83 22.48
CA SER A 108 4.36 9.82 22.55
C SER A 108 3.04 9.17 22.98
N THR A 109 2.53 9.58 24.14
CA THR A 109 1.25 9.09 24.68
C THR A 109 0.03 9.72 24.00
N GLN A 110 0.21 10.81 23.25
CA GLN A 110 -0.87 11.56 22.58
C GLN A 110 -1.22 11.03 21.19
N ILE A 111 -0.38 10.16 20.64
CA ILE A 111 -0.57 9.56 19.32
C ILE A 111 -1.13 8.15 19.49
N GLU A 112 -2.18 7.84 18.75
CA GLU A 112 -2.73 6.48 18.63
C GLU A 112 -2.34 5.85 17.30
N THR A 113 -2.29 4.52 17.25
CA THR A 113 -2.15 3.78 15.99
C THR A 113 -3.47 3.11 15.65
N VAL A 114 -3.98 3.35 14.45
CA VAL A 114 -5.22 2.75 13.93
C VAL A 114 -4.86 1.80 12.79
N PHE A 115 -5.30 0.56 12.93
CA PHE A 115 -5.12 -0.47 11.91
C PHE A 115 -6.39 -0.64 11.08
N LEU A 116 -6.23 -0.65 9.76
CA LEU A 116 -7.27 -1.08 8.83
C LEU A 116 -6.83 -2.41 8.20
N ALA A 117 -7.67 -3.43 8.33
CA ALA A 117 -7.50 -4.66 7.57
C ALA A 117 -7.62 -4.37 6.08
N THR A 118 -6.61 -4.72 5.29
CA THR A 118 -6.60 -4.53 3.83
C THR A 118 -7.68 -5.41 3.18
N SER A 119 -8.33 -4.89 2.14
CA SER A 119 -9.29 -5.67 1.34
C SER A 119 -8.65 -6.97 0.81
N ASN A 120 -9.38 -8.09 0.84
CA ASN A 120 -8.84 -9.42 0.54
C ASN A 120 -8.13 -9.50 -0.81
N GLU A 121 -8.64 -8.80 -1.82
CA GLU A 121 -8.06 -8.72 -3.17
C GLU A 121 -6.65 -8.10 -3.23
N TYR A 122 -6.22 -7.38 -2.19
CA TYR A 122 -4.87 -6.81 -2.08
C TYR A 122 -4.03 -7.40 -0.94
N SER A 123 -4.50 -8.47 -0.30
CA SER A 123 -3.81 -9.09 0.85
C SER A 123 -2.40 -9.61 0.50
N PHE A 124 -2.18 -10.05 -0.74
CA PHE A 124 -0.88 -10.51 -1.22
C PHE A 124 0.03 -9.36 -1.71
N LEU A 125 -0.50 -8.14 -1.83
CA LEU A 125 0.16 -7.06 -2.54
C LEU A 125 1.17 -6.33 -1.66
N SER A 126 2.41 -6.25 -2.13
CA SER A 126 3.47 -5.42 -1.56
C SER A 126 4.24 -4.70 -2.66
N SER A 127 4.82 -3.54 -2.36
CA SER A 127 5.70 -2.85 -3.31
C SER A 127 6.92 -3.70 -3.69
N SER A 128 7.41 -4.56 -2.78
CA SER A 128 8.51 -5.49 -3.07
C SER A 128 8.11 -6.51 -4.14
N VAL A 129 6.92 -7.11 -4.01
CA VAL A 129 6.37 -8.08 -4.98
C VAL A 129 6.16 -7.41 -6.33
N VAL A 130 5.61 -6.19 -6.36
CA VAL A 130 5.44 -5.40 -7.58
C VAL A 130 6.78 -5.18 -8.30
N LYS A 131 7.81 -4.74 -7.55
CA LYS A 131 9.14 -4.52 -8.11
C LYS A 131 9.79 -5.81 -8.61
N GLU A 132 9.60 -6.92 -7.89
CA GLU A 132 10.12 -8.23 -8.29
C GLU A 132 9.49 -8.72 -9.60
N ILE A 133 8.16 -8.70 -9.71
CA ILE A 133 7.43 -9.06 -10.92
C ILE A 133 7.93 -8.24 -12.11
N ALA A 134 7.98 -6.91 -11.96
CA ALA A 134 8.41 -6.02 -13.03
C ALA A 134 9.89 -6.21 -13.41
N ARG A 135 10.77 -6.45 -12.42
CA ARG A 135 12.20 -6.71 -12.65
C ARG A 135 12.45 -7.95 -13.50
N PHE A 136 11.56 -8.94 -13.42
CA PHE A 136 11.62 -10.17 -14.21
C PHE A 136 10.71 -10.14 -15.46
N GLY A 137 10.25 -8.96 -15.86
CA GLY A 137 9.47 -8.77 -17.10
C GLY A 137 7.99 -9.14 -17.02
N GLY A 138 7.44 -9.39 -15.81
CA GLY A 138 6.01 -9.59 -15.61
C GLY A 138 5.21 -8.29 -15.66
N SER A 139 3.93 -8.39 -16.05
CA SER A 139 2.99 -7.24 -15.99
C SER A 139 2.58 -6.95 -14.56
N VAL A 140 2.54 -5.66 -14.21
CA VAL A 140 2.07 -5.14 -12.91
C VAL A 140 0.81 -4.27 -13.03
N ASP A 141 0.17 -4.26 -14.20
CA ASP A 141 -0.96 -3.36 -14.50
C ASP A 141 -2.17 -3.58 -13.59
N HIS A 142 -2.29 -4.78 -13.02
CA HIS A 142 -3.34 -5.19 -12.08
C HIS A 142 -2.97 -4.94 -10.60
N LEU A 143 -1.80 -4.37 -10.33
CA LEU A 143 -1.25 -4.19 -8.97
C LEU A 143 -1.05 -2.72 -8.59
N VAL A 144 -0.97 -1.84 -9.60
CA VAL A 144 -0.71 -0.40 -9.43
C VAL A 144 -1.56 0.40 -10.43
N PRO A 145 -1.80 1.70 -10.17
CA PRO A 145 -2.40 2.58 -11.16
C PRO A 145 -1.60 2.64 -12.47
N PRO A 146 -2.25 2.90 -13.63
CA PRO A 146 -1.59 2.86 -14.93
C PRO A 146 -0.37 3.77 -15.07
N HIS A 147 -0.39 4.98 -14.50
CA HIS A 147 0.76 5.90 -14.56
C HIS A 147 1.98 5.36 -13.82
N ILE A 148 1.76 4.63 -12.73
CA ILE A 148 2.83 4.00 -11.94
C ILE A 148 3.37 2.76 -12.66
N ALA A 149 2.53 1.96 -13.31
CA ALA A 149 3.00 0.83 -14.13
C ALA A 149 3.97 1.31 -15.21
N LEU A 150 3.62 2.38 -15.92
CA LEU A 150 4.49 3.01 -16.92
C LEU A 150 5.83 3.48 -16.33
N ASP A 151 5.81 4.10 -15.14
CA ASP A 151 7.04 4.52 -14.46
C ASP A 151 7.94 3.33 -14.10
N ILE A 152 7.35 2.24 -13.61
CA ILE A 152 8.09 1.01 -13.27
C ILE A 152 8.74 0.39 -14.52
N TYR A 153 8.00 0.27 -15.62
CA TYR A 153 8.52 -0.32 -16.86
C TYR A 153 9.69 0.49 -17.42
N LYS A 154 9.61 1.83 -17.35
CA LYS A 154 10.72 2.72 -17.71
C LYS A 154 11.96 2.47 -16.84
N CYS A 155 11.79 2.26 -15.53
CA CYS A 155 12.92 2.00 -14.63
C CYS A 155 13.65 0.69 -14.94
N TYR A 156 12.93 -0.35 -15.39
CA TYR A 156 13.51 -1.67 -15.69
C TYR A 156 13.83 -1.90 -17.18
N ASN A 157 13.73 -0.87 -18.03
CA ASN A 157 13.96 -0.96 -19.48
C ASN A 157 13.10 -2.04 -20.18
N HIS A 158 11.90 -2.31 -19.67
CA HIS A 158 10.94 -3.17 -20.34
C HIS A 158 10.02 -2.31 -21.22
N ASN A 159 9.87 -2.66 -22.51
CA ASN A 159 8.69 -2.23 -23.27
C ASN A 159 7.47 -2.82 -22.56
N SER A 160 6.39 -2.05 -22.36
CA SER A 160 5.16 -2.52 -21.69
C SER A 160 4.84 -3.95 -22.14
N PRO A 161 4.84 -4.95 -21.24
CA PRO A 161 4.62 -6.32 -21.63
C PRO A 161 3.26 -6.40 -22.33
N THR A 162 3.22 -7.04 -23.50
CA THR A 162 1.95 -7.35 -24.18
C THR A 162 1.03 -8.06 -23.18
N PRO A 163 -0.26 -7.69 -23.10
CA PRO A 163 -1.17 -8.29 -22.14
C PRO A 163 -1.12 -9.81 -22.30
N ASN A 164 -0.72 -10.48 -21.22
CA ASN A 164 -0.56 -11.92 -21.21
C ASN A 164 -1.96 -12.54 -21.40
N PRO A 165 -2.21 -13.35 -22.44
CA PRO A 165 -3.49 -14.01 -22.61
C PRO A 165 -3.51 -15.17 -21.62
N ILE A 166 -3.81 -14.89 -20.35
CA ILE A 166 -4.36 -15.93 -19.49
C ILE A 166 -5.73 -16.24 -20.09
N LYS A 167 -5.74 -17.21 -21.01
CA LYS A 167 -6.96 -17.89 -21.41
C LYS A 167 -7.59 -18.39 -20.12
N THR A 168 -8.76 -17.83 -19.81
CA THR A 168 -9.69 -18.45 -18.89
C THR A 168 -10.11 -19.77 -19.53
N GLU A 169 -9.32 -20.83 -19.33
CA GLU A 169 -9.85 -22.17 -19.53
C GLU A 169 -10.97 -22.33 -18.51
N ALA A 170 -12.20 -22.36 -19.03
CA ALA A 170 -13.38 -22.60 -18.24
C ALA A 170 -13.15 -23.86 -17.40
N ILE A 171 -13.23 -23.71 -16.09
CA ILE A 171 -13.30 -24.84 -15.16
C ILE A 171 -14.47 -25.70 -15.65
N PRO A 172 -14.25 -26.98 -16.03
CA PRO A 172 -15.35 -27.83 -16.44
C PRO A 172 -16.33 -27.96 -15.27
N PRO A 173 -17.65 -27.96 -15.53
CA PRO A 173 -18.65 -28.04 -14.47
C PRO A 173 -18.42 -29.31 -13.64
N LEU A 174 -18.41 -29.14 -12.32
CA LEU A 174 -18.37 -30.22 -11.34
C LEU A 174 -19.37 -31.31 -11.75
N GLN A 175 -18.85 -32.48 -12.10
CA GLN A 175 -19.69 -33.66 -12.29
C GLN A 175 -20.34 -34.01 -10.95
N ASN A 176 -21.65 -34.23 -11.01
CA ASN A 176 -22.53 -34.56 -9.90
C ASN A 176 -21.91 -35.66 -9.01
N ILE A 177 -21.73 -35.33 -7.73
CA ILE A 177 -21.47 -36.30 -6.68
C ILE A 177 -22.77 -37.12 -6.51
N PRO A 178 -22.74 -38.46 -6.64
CA PRO A 178 -23.92 -39.29 -6.35
C PRO A 178 -24.30 -39.11 -4.88
N THR A 179 -25.56 -38.75 -4.67
CA THR A 179 -26.18 -38.66 -3.35
C THR A 179 -26.61 -40.06 -2.94
N ASP A 180 -25.71 -40.85 -2.36
CA ASP A 180 -26.04 -42.11 -1.73
C ASP A 180 -25.27 -42.21 -0.41
N LEU A 181 -25.95 -41.93 0.71
CA LEU A 181 -26.15 -42.88 1.81
C LEU A 181 -26.95 -42.18 2.93
N GLU A 182 -28.26 -42.40 2.92
CA GLU A 182 -29.03 -42.52 4.15
C GLU A 182 -28.77 -43.93 4.73
N ALA A 183 -28.22 -44.00 5.95
CA ALA A 183 -28.47 -45.00 6.98
C ALA A 183 -27.76 -44.60 8.28
#